data_AF-S6H9L3-F1
#
_entry.id   AF-S6H9L3-F1
#
_cell.length_a   1.000
_cell.length_b   1.000
_cell.length_c   1.000
_cell.angle_alpha   90.00
_cell.angle_beta   90.00
_cell.angle_gamma   90.00
#
_symmetry.space_group_name_H-M   'P 1'
#
loop_
_entity.id
_entity.type
_entity.pdbx_description
1 polymer ?
#
loop_
_entity_poly.entity_id
_entity_poly.type
_entity_poly.pdbx_seq_one_letter_code
_entity_poly.pdbx_strand_id
1 'polypeptide(L)'
;MAKILQQAIANWDGKSVDEICDIYNRYLNQLGFSANLVLFIGQPATEKGASWLLKQHLQNQGKVPANEVYKRLSQLQQWQSKLHILQCIPSLPIAADDRANVHVFLRSCLIERNKFVRAWAYNGFYQLARQYEEYRDETEQFLRMAMRDEAPSVQARVRNILKQGF
;
A
#
# COMPACT_ATOMS: atom_id res chain seq x y z
N MET A 1 23.23 3.22 12.05
CA MET A 1 22.71 2.15 11.18
C MET A 1 21.48 2.59 10.40
N ALA A 2 20.41 3.05 11.06
CA ALA A 2 19.23 3.64 10.38
C ALA A 2 19.59 4.71 9.32
N LYS A 3 20.55 5.60 9.63
CA LYS A 3 21.05 6.62 8.68
C LYS A 3 21.62 6.06 7.38
N ILE A 4 22.26 4.88 7.40
CA ILE A 4 22.88 4.29 6.21
C ILE A 4 21.81 3.69 5.30
N LEU A 5 20.84 2.96 5.89
CA LEU A 5 19.68 2.46 5.15
C LEU A 5 18.87 3.62 4.55
N GLN A 6 18.62 4.67 5.33
CA GLN A 6 17.91 5.87 4.87
C GLN A 6 18.61 6.51 3.66
N GLN A 7 19.94 6.68 3.73
CA GLN A 7 20.72 7.24 2.63
C GLN A 7 20.70 6.34 1.39
N ALA A 8 20.83 5.03 1.57
CA ALA A 8 20.76 4.08 0.46
C ALA A 8 19.40 4.14 -0.25
N ILE A 9 18.30 4.20 0.51
CA ILE A 9 16.95 4.37 -0.03
C ILE A 9 16.80 5.71 -0.74
N ALA A 10 17.32 6.80 -0.15
CA ALA A 10 17.22 8.14 -0.73
C ALA A 10 18.00 8.28 -2.04
N ASN A 11 19.09 7.53 -2.19
CA ASN A 11 19.94 7.55 -3.39
C ASN A 11 19.37 6.70 -4.54
N TRP A 12 18.42 5.80 -4.25
CA TRP A 12 17.82 4.95 -5.29
C TRP A 12 16.96 5.77 -6.26
N ASP A 13 17.21 5.62 -7.56
CA ASP A 13 16.59 6.41 -8.61
C ASP A 13 15.10 6.08 -8.84
N GLY A 14 14.64 4.92 -8.34
CA GLY A 14 13.29 4.42 -8.53
C GLY A 14 13.07 3.59 -9.78
N LYS A 15 14.13 3.16 -10.47
CA LYS A 15 14.08 2.42 -11.73
C LYS A 15 14.74 1.06 -11.63
N SER A 16 15.92 0.97 -11.02
CA SER A 16 16.67 -0.28 -10.95
C SER A 16 16.08 -1.22 -9.90
N VAL A 17 15.47 -2.32 -10.34
CA VAL A 17 14.97 -3.37 -9.44
C VAL A 17 16.14 -4.07 -8.75
N ASP A 18 17.23 -4.34 -9.47
CA ASP A 18 18.41 -5.00 -8.92
C ASP A 18 19.02 -4.18 -7.79
N GLU A 19 19.14 -2.86 -7.97
CA GLU A 19 19.70 -1.97 -6.94
C GLU A 19 18.86 -1.98 -5.65
N ILE A 20 17.53 -1.89 -5.76
CA ILE A 20 16.68 -1.91 -4.56
C ILE A 20 16.56 -3.30 -3.93
N CYS A 21 16.69 -4.38 -4.72
CA CYS A 21 16.87 -5.73 -4.21
C CYS A 21 18.18 -5.88 -3.42
N ASP A 22 19.27 -5.30 -3.90
CA ASP A 22 20.56 -5.30 -3.20
C ASP A 22 20.48 -4.53 -1.87
N ILE A 23 19.77 -3.39 -1.86
CA ILE A 23 19.45 -2.68 -0.61
C ILE A 23 18.66 -3.61 0.32
N TYR A 24 17.59 -4.26 -0.16
CA TYR A 24 16.81 -5.19 0.66
C TYR A 24 17.69 -6.28 1.29
N ASN A 25 18.45 -7.01 0.46
CA ASN A 25 19.27 -8.13 0.90
C ASN A 25 20.36 -7.72 1.89
N ARG A 26 20.96 -6.54 1.70
CA ARG A 26 22.01 -6.01 2.58
C ARG A 26 21.50 -5.62 3.96
N TYR A 27 20.25 -5.14 4.05
CA TYR A 27 19.74 -4.52 5.28
C TYR A 27 18.65 -5.33 5.99
N LEU A 28 18.07 -6.38 5.39
CA LEU A 28 16.90 -7.09 5.96
C LEU A 28 17.15 -7.65 7.38
N ASN A 29 18.37 -8.12 7.65
CA ASN A 29 18.75 -8.73 8.93
C ASN A 29 19.18 -7.71 9.99
N GLN A 30 19.15 -6.41 9.68
CA GLN A 30 19.52 -5.39 10.65
C GLN A 30 18.41 -5.17 11.67
N LEU A 31 18.82 -5.01 12.93
CA LEU A 31 17.89 -4.68 14.01
C LEU A 31 17.12 -3.39 13.67
N GLY A 32 15.80 -3.45 13.80
CA GLY A 32 14.92 -2.31 13.52
C GLY A 32 14.66 -2.04 12.04
N PHE A 33 15.05 -2.94 11.11
CA PHE A 33 14.76 -2.79 9.67
C PHE A 33 13.30 -2.42 9.40
N SER A 34 12.35 -3.23 9.87
CA SER A 34 10.92 -2.99 9.67
C SER A 34 10.44 -1.65 10.26
N ALA A 35 10.86 -1.33 11.48
CA ALA A 35 10.50 -0.06 12.13
C ALA A 35 11.05 1.16 11.35
N ASN A 36 12.28 1.04 10.84
CA ASN A 36 12.89 2.08 10.01
C ASN A 36 12.16 2.25 8.68
N LEU A 37 11.74 1.16 8.02
CA LEU A 37 10.94 1.26 6.79
C LEU A 37 9.65 2.06 7.03
N VAL A 38 8.93 1.77 8.12
CA VAL A 38 7.71 2.51 8.46
C VAL A 38 7.99 3.99 8.74
N LEU A 39 9.09 4.30 9.42
CA LEU A 39 9.51 5.70 9.63
C LEU A 39 9.83 6.41 8.30
N PHE A 40 10.54 5.74 7.39
CA PHE A 40 10.98 6.31 6.11
C PHE A 40 9.83 6.46 5.10
N ILE A 41 8.77 5.66 5.19
CA ILE A 41 7.57 5.87 4.40
C ILE A 41 6.97 7.26 4.65
N GLY A 42 7.10 7.82 5.85
CA GLY A 42 6.59 9.17 6.16
C GLY A 42 7.44 10.33 5.63
N GLN A 43 8.51 10.06 4.87
CA GLN A 43 9.49 11.08 4.47
C GLN A 43 9.59 11.20 2.95
N PRO A 44 9.40 12.39 2.34
CA PRO A 44 9.36 12.54 0.89
C PRO A 44 10.57 11.97 0.13
N ALA A 45 11.78 12.10 0.69
CA ALA A 45 13.01 11.64 0.05
C ALA A 45 13.15 10.11 0.01
N THR A 46 12.47 9.39 0.90
CA THR A 46 12.63 7.94 1.05
C THR A 46 11.33 7.16 0.85
N GLU A 47 10.18 7.82 0.83
CA GLU A 47 8.83 7.26 0.72
C GLU A 47 8.73 6.18 -0.38
N LYS A 48 9.23 6.49 -1.58
CA LYS A 48 9.16 5.60 -2.76
C LYS A 48 9.93 4.30 -2.56
N GLY A 49 11.19 4.38 -2.11
CA GLY A 49 12.01 3.18 -1.90
C GLY A 49 11.62 2.43 -0.62
N ALA A 50 11.28 3.14 0.45
CA ALA A 50 10.84 2.53 1.70
C ALA A 50 9.54 1.73 1.53
N SER A 51 8.55 2.27 0.79
CA SER A 51 7.31 1.56 0.49
C SER A 51 7.53 0.34 -0.42
N TRP A 52 8.48 0.41 -1.36
CA TRP A 52 8.86 -0.74 -2.17
C TRP A 52 9.48 -1.85 -1.31
N LEU A 53 10.42 -1.50 -0.44
CA LEU A 53 11.07 -2.45 0.47
C LEU A 53 10.07 -3.05 1.47
N LEU A 54 9.12 -2.26 1.97
CA LEU A 54 8.06 -2.73 2.86
C LEU A 54 7.20 -3.79 2.17
N LYS A 55 6.79 -3.52 0.92
CA LYS A 55 6.06 -4.49 0.10
C LYS A 55 6.88 -5.77 -0.08
N GLN A 56 8.13 -5.65 -0.49
CA GLN A 56 9.02 -6.80 -0.67
C GLN A 56 9.18 -7.60 0.63
N HIS A 57 9.29 -6.90 1.77
CA HIS A 57 9.38 -7.54 3.08
C HIS A 57 8.13 -8.37 3.41
N LEU A 58 6.95 -7.81 3.22
CA LEU A 58 5.66 -8.50 3.45
C LEU A 58 5.46 -9.68 2.50
N GLN A 59 5.88 -9.56 1.23
CA GLN A 59 5.83 -10.66 0.27
C GLN A 59 6.72 -11.84 0.67
N ASN A 60 7.84 -11.55 1.35
CA ASN A 60 8.73 -12.55 1.93
C ASN A 60 8.34 -12.95 3.37
N GLN A 61 7.05 -12.84 3.71
CA GLN A 61 6.48 -13.19 5.03
C GLN A 61 7.06 -12.41 6.22
N GLY A 62 7.76 -11.31 5.94
CA GLY A 62 8.19 -10.34 6.94
C GLY A 62 7.00 -9.68 7.63
N LYS A 63 7.24 -9.08 8.80
CA LYS A 63 6.20 -8.42 9.60
C LYS A 63 6.60 -6.99 9.92
N VAL A 64 5.61 -6.12 9.91
CA VAL A 64 5.72 -4.71 10.30
C VAL A 64 4.56 -4.34 11.22
N PRO A 65 4.70 -3.30 12.08
CA PRO A 65 3.58 -2.77 12.84
C PRO A 65 2.57 -2.09 11.90
N ALA A 66 1.46 -2.78 11.60
CA ALA A 66 0.46 -2.30 10.63
C ALA A 66 -0.16 -0.95 11.00
N ASN A 67 -0.49 -0.76 12.28
CA ASN A 67 -0.99 0.50 12.83
C ASN A 67 -0.02 1.67 12.56
N GLU A 68 1.28 1.46 12.68
CA GLU A 68 2.27 2.50 12.37
C GLU A 68 2.37 2.79 10.88
N VAL A 69 2.11 1.82 10.00
CA VAL A 69 1.97 2.07 8.56
C VAL A 69 0.75 2.95 8.29
N TYR A 70 -0.40 2.63 8.90
CA TYR A 70 -1.65 3.36 8.67
C TYR A 70 -1.62 4.80 9.18
N LYS A 71 -0.89 5.08 10.26
CA LYS A 71 -0.62 6.44 10.74
C LYS A 71 0.16 7.32 9.76
N ARG A 72 0.76 6.76 8.71
CA ARG A 72 1.57 7.49 7.72
C ARG A 72 0.86 7.67 6.37
N LEU A 73 -0.35 7.13 6.18
CA LEU A 73 -1.05 7.16 4.89
C LEU A 73 -1.27 8.57 4.34
N SER A 74 -1.60 9.54 5.21
CA SER A 74 -1.83 10.93 4.84
C SER A 74 -0.56 11.66 4.37
N GLN A 75 0.62 11.10 4.65
CA GLN A 75 1.90 11.69 4.28
C GLN A 75 2.34 11.25 2.88
N LEU A 76 1.73 10.20 2.32
CA LEU A 76 2.12 9.64 1.03
C LEU A 76 1.81 10.62 -0.11
N GLN A 77 2.86 11.09 -0.80
CA GLN A 77 2.71 12.01 -1.93
C GLN A 77 2.86 11.29 -3.27
N GLN A 78 3.71 10.27 -3.33
CA GLN A 78 4.06 9.62 -4.60
C GLN A 78 3.07 8.51 -4.93
N TRP A 79 2.54 8.50 -6.17
CA TRP A 79 1.56 7.49 -6.59
C TRP A 79 2.13 6.07 -6.51
N GLN A 80 3.45 5.89 -6.75
CA GLN A 80 4.11 4.59 -6.61
C GLN A 80 4.04 4.09 -5.17
N SER A 81 4.27 4.96 -4.20
CA SER A 81 4.20 4.61 -2.78
C SER A 81 2.79 4.25 -2.36
N LYS A 82 1.79 5.05 -2.78
CA LYS A 82 0.38 4.71 -2.57
C LYS A 82 0.04 3.34 -3.15
N LEU A 83 0.50 3.07 -4.38
CA LEU A 83 0.33 1.77 -5.04
C LEU A 83 0.97 0.63 -4.24
N HIS A 84 2.21 0.80 -3.77
CA HIS A 84 2.89 -0.21 -2.95
C HIS A 84 2.12 -0.49 -1.66
N ILE A 85 1.66 0.55 -0.97
CA ILE A 85 0.91 0.41 0.28
C ILE A 85 -0.44 -0.27 0.05
N LEU A 86 -1.18 0.09 -1.00
CA LEU A 86 -2.41 -0.61 -1.37
C LEU A 86 -2.17 -2.10 -1.65
N GLN A 87 -1.03 -2.45 -2.25
CA GLN A 87 -0.61 -3.84 -2.49
C GLN A 87 -0.27 -4.59 -1.19
N CYS A 88 0.07 -3.87 -0.13
CA CYS A 88 0.39 -4.44 1.18
C CYS A 88 -0.86 -4.70 2.03
N ILE A 89 -1.99 -4.02 1.77
CA ILE A 89 -3.20 -4.13 2.60
C ILE A 89 -3.63 -5.59 2.87
N PRO A 90 -3.63 -6.53 1.90
CA PRO A 90 -4.01 -7.92 2.19
C PRO A 90 -3.13 -8.63 3.24
N SER A 91 -1.90 -8.15 3.45
CA SER A 91 -0.95 -8.68 4.43
C SER A 91 -0.85 -7.82 5.70
N LEU A 92 -1.60 -6.72 5.79
CA LEU A 92 -1.60 -5.81 6.92
C LEU A 92 -2.97 -5.88 7.63
N PRO A 93 -3.04 -6.37 8.88
CA PRO A 93 -4.30 -6.39 9.62
C PRO A 93 -4.76 -4.97 9.93
N ILE A 94 -6.03 -4.66 9.65
CA ILE A 94 -6.64 -3.35 9.91
C ILE A 94 -7.34 -3.42 11.26
N ALA A 95 -6.75 -2.81 12.30
CA ALA A 95 -7.40 -2.72 13.61
C ALA A 95 -8.59 -1.74 13.57
N ALA A 96 -9.50 -1.86 14.55
CA ALA A 96 -10.70 -1.03 14.62
C ALA A 96 -10.39 0.47 14.71
N ASP A 97 -9.26 0.83 15.32
CA ASP A 97 -8.81 2.21 15.43
C ASP A 97 -8.23 2.75 14.11
N ASP A 98 -7.78 1.87 13.22
CA ASP A 98 -7.16 2.23 11.94
C ASP A 98 -8.16 2.30 10.77
N ARG A 99 -9.35 1.67 10.90
CA ARG A 99 -10.34 1.54 9.83
C ARG A 99 -10.71 2.88 9.17
N ALA A 100 -10.87 3.92 9.98
CA ALA A 100 -11.22 5.26 9.48
C ALA A 100 -10.08 5.88 8.65
N ASN A 101 -8.84 5.73 9.12
CA ASN A 101 -7.67 6.23 8.39
C ASN A 101 -7.49 5.48 7.06
N VAL A 102 -7.67 4.17 7.07
CA VAL A 102 -7.63 3.33 5.86
C VAL A 102 -8.75 3.73 4.90
N HIS A 103 -9.98 3.92 5.38
CA HIS A 103 -11.12 4.34 4.57
C HIS A 103 -10.87 5.68 3.86
N VAL A 104 -10.43 6.70 4.60
CA VAL A 104 -10.08 8.03 4.04
C VAL A 104 -9.00 7.91 2.97
N PHE A 105 -7.95 7.13 3.24
CA PHE A 105 -6.90 6.88 2.26
C PHE A 105 -7.42 6.21 0.99
N LEU A 106 -8.26 5.17 1.12
CA LEU A 106 -8.84 4.47 -0.01
C LEU A 106 -9.72 5.37 -0.86
N ARG A 107 -10.56 6.21 -0.25
CA ARG A 107 -11.35 7.22 -0.97
C ARG A 107 -10.46 8.18 -1.76
N SER A 108 -9.35 8.64 -1.17
CA SER A 108 -8.40 9.51 -1.87
C SER A 108 -7.73 8.80 -3.06
N CYS A 109 -7.51 7.49 -2.96
CA CYS A 109 -6.91 6.69 -4.03
C CYS A 109 -7.85 6.42 -5.20
N LEU A 110 -9.18 6.49 -5.02
CA LEU A 110 -10.15 6.33 -6.12
C LEU A 110 -10.17 7.51 -7.10
N ILE A 111 -9.69 8.68 -6.69
CA ILE A 111 -9.63 9.88 -7.56
C ILE A 111 -8.24 10.12 -8.15
N GLU A 112 -7.30 9.19 -7.94
CA GLU A 112 -5.93 9.30 -8.44
C GLU A 112 -5.88 9.21 -9.96
N ARG A 113 -5.00 10.02 -10.58
CA ARG A 113 -4.79 9.98 -12.03
C ARG A 113 -4.26 8.62 -12.48
N ASN A 114 -3.42 8.01 -11.65
CA ASN A 114 -2.81 6.72 -11.96
C ASN A 114 -3.83 5.56 -11.82
N LYS A 115 -4.16 4.92 -12.94
CA LYS A 115 -5.14 3.84 -12.99
C LYS A 115 -4.78 2.61 -12.13
N PHE A 116 -3.50 2.35 -11.87
CA PHE A 116 -3.09 1.22 -11.03
C PHE A 116 -3.38 1.50 -9.56
N VAL A 117 -3.26 2.75 -9.12
CA VAL A 117 -3.65 3.17 -7.77
C VAL A 117 -5.15 2.96 -7.58
N ARG A 118 -5.99 3.47 -8.50
CA ARG A 118 -7.45 3.23 -8.46
C ARG A 118 -7.79 1.75 -8.47
N ALA A 119 -7.17 0.96 -9.35
CA ALA A 119 -7.41 -0.48 -9.44
C ALA A 119 -7.11 -1.24 -8.15
N TRP A 120 -6.07 -0.84 -7.41
CA TRP A 120 -5.75 -1.44 -6.11
C TRP A 120 -6.57 -0.85 -4.96
N ALA A 121 -7.06 0.39 -5.07
CA ALA A 121 -7.98 0.98 -4.09
C ALA A 121 -9.28 0.18 -3.97
N TYR A 122 -9.86 -0.30 -5.08
CA TYR A 122 -11.02 -1.20 -5.04
C TYR A 122 -10.74 -2.48 -4.26
N ASN A 123 -9.52 -3.04 -4.34
CA ASN A 123 -9.15 -4.20 -3.54
C ASN A 123 -9.03 -3.84 -2.04
N GLY A 124 -8.47 -2.67 -1.73
CA GLY A 124 -8.40 -2.18 -0.36
C GLY A 124 -9.78 -1.99 0.28
N PHE A 125 -10.75 -1.42 -0.47
CA PHE A 125 -12.14 -1.33 -0.01
C PHE A 125 -12.74 -2.70 0.26
N TYR A 126 -12.53 -3.65 -0.66
CA TYR A 126 -12.96 -5.03 -0.45
C TYR A 126 -12.37 -5.64 0.83
N GLN A 127 -11.07 -5.48 1.10
CA GLN A 127 -10.46 -5.98 2.33
C GLN A 127 -11.06 -5.32 3.58
N LEU A 128 -11.30 -4.01 3.53
CA LEU A 128 -11.92 -3.27 4.63
C LEU A 128 -13.34 -3.77 4.91
N ALA A 129 -14.17 -3.89 3.88
CA ALA A 129 -15.57 -4.32 3.98
C ALA A 129 -15.76 -5.80 4.35
N ARG A 130 -14.74 -6.64 4.10
CA ARG A 130 -14.70 -8.02 4.64
C ARG A 130 -14.50 -8.05 6.15
N GLN A 131 -13.72 -7.12 6.70
CA GLN A 131 -13.45 -7.04 8.14
C GLN A 131 -14.54 -6.26 8.89
N TYR A 132 -15.14 -5.26 8.23
CA TYR A 132 -16.07 -4.32 8.84
C TYR A 132 -17.31 -4.14 7.95
N GLU A 133 -18.43 -4.74 8.38
CA GLU A 133 -19.67 -4.81 7.61
C GLU A 133 -20.23 -3.43 7.22
N GLU A 134 -19.99 -2.39 8.04
CA GLU A 134 -20.43 -1.01 7.81
C GLU A 134 -19.90 -0.40 6.49
N TYR A 135 -18.86 -0.96 5.88
CA TYR A 135 -18.31 -0.49 4.60
C TYR A 135 -18.76 -1.31 3.38
N ARG A 136 -19.59 -2.34 3.53
CA ARG A 136 -19.99 -3.25 2.44
C ARG A 136 -20.79 -2.53 1.37
N ASP A 137 -21.87 -1.84 1.74
CA ASP A 137 -22.77 -1.17 0.79
C ASP A 137 -22.04 -0.15 -0.09
N GLU A 138 -21.18 0.66 0.54
CA GLU A 138 -20.35 1.65 -0.15
C GLU A 138 -19.35 0.96 -1.10
N THR A 139 -18.69 -0.10 -0.63
CA THR A 139 -17.75 -0.87 -1.45
C THR A 139 -18.44 -1.48 -2.67
N GLU A 140 -19.62 -2.08 -2.49
CA GLU A 140 -20.40 -2.62 -3.61
C GLU A 140 -20.78 -1.54 -4.62
N GLN A 141 -21.19 -0.36 -4.14
CA GLN A 141 -21.48 0.78 -5.01
C GLN A 141 -20.25 1.17 -5.84
N PHE A 142 -19.08 1.29 -5.21
CA PHE A 142 -17.84 1.61 -5.93
C PHE A 142 -17.46 0.53 -6.94
N LEU A 143 -17.59 -0.76 -6.61
CA LEU A 143 -17.30 -1.84 -7.55
C LEU A 143 -18.26 -1.82 -8.75
N ARG A 144 -19.56 -1.54 -8.54
CA ARG A 144 -20.54 -1.39 -9.62
C ARG A 144 -20.23 -0.19 -10.52
N MET A 145 -19.87 0.96 -9.96
CA MET A 145 -19.47 2.15 -10.72
C MET A 145 -18.20 1.89 -11.54
N ALA A 146 -17.19 1.26 -10.93
CA ALA A 146 -15.93 0.93 -11.62
C ALA A 146 -16.15 0.03 -12.84
N MET A 147 -17.10 -0.91 -12.78
CA MET A 147 -17.46 -1.76 -13.92
C MET A 147 -18.05 -0.99 -15.10
N ARG A 148 -18.57 0.23 -14.88
CA ARG A 148 -19.12 1.11 -15.92
C ARG A 148 -18.08 2.13 -16.43
N ASP A 149 -17.36 2.76 -15.51
CA ASP A 149 -16.65 4.02 -15.79
C ASP A 149 -15.13 3.85 -15.93
N GLU A 150 -14.55 2.76 -15.43
CA GLU A 150 -13.09 2.57 -15.45
C GLU A 150 -12.58 1.91 -16.73
N ALA A 151 -11.27 2.08 -16.98
CA ALA A 151 -10.60 1.43 -18.11
C ALA A 151 -10.68 -0.12 -18.03
N PRO A 152 -10.68 -0.84 -19.17
CA PRO A 152 -10.82 -2.31 -19.19
C PRO A 152 -9.84 -3.07 -18.28
N SER A 153 -8.60 -2.59 -18.15
CA SER A 153 -7.60 -3.20 -17.26
C SER A 153 -7.96 -3.11 -15.78
N VAL A 154 -8.64 -2.03 -15.38
CA VAL A 154 -9.13 -1.83 -14.00
C VAL A 154 -10.37 -2.69 -13.77
N GLN A 155 -11.32 -2.67 -14.72
CA GLN A 155 -12.52 -3.52 -14.67
C GLN A 155 -12.17 -5.00 -14.55
N ALA A 156 -11.12 -5.47 -15.25
CA ALA A 156 -10.65 -6.85 -15.14
C ALA A 156 -10.31 -7.24 -13.69
N ARG A 157 -9.68 -6.35 -12.94
CA ARG A 157 -9.43 -6.57 -11.51
C ARG A 157 -10.71 -6.51 -10.69
N VAL A 158 -11.58 -5.53 -10.94
CA VAL A 158 -12.87 -5.40 -10.22
C VAL A 158 -13.72 -6.66 -10.38
N ARG A 159 -13.76 -7.26 -11.59
CA ARG A 159 -14.40 -8.57 -11.81
C ARG A 159 -13.83 -9.67 -10.93
N ASN A 160 -12.51 -9.71 -10.73
CA ASN A 160 -11.90 -10.72 -9.85
C ASN A 160 -12.23 -10.49 -8.37
N ILE A 161 -12.52 -9.25 -7.96
CA ILE A 161 -13.03 -8.94 -6.61
C ILE A 161 -14.47 -9.44 -6.49
N LEU A 162 -15.35 -9.07 -7.42
CA LEU A 162 -16.76 -9.46 -7.41
C LEU A 162 -16.96 -10.99 -7.40
N LYS A 163 -16.07 -11.74 -8.06
CA LYS A 163 -16.08 -13.21 -8.03
C LYS A 163 -15.83 -13.82 -6.64
N GLN A 164 -15.15 -13.10 -5.74
CA GLN A 164 -14.85 -13.60 -4.41
C GLN A 164 -16.05 -13.49 -3.45
N GLY A 165 -16.98 -12.56 -3.70
CA GLY A 165 -18.09 -12.27 -2.78
C GLY A 165 -17.64 -11.68 -1.44
N PHE A 166 -18.60 -11.23 -0.62
CA PHE A 166 -18.34 -10.74 0.74
C PHE A 166 -18.43 -11.85 1.79
#